data_AF-A0A8D0EJK3-F1
#
_entry.id   AF-A0A8D0EJK3-F1
#
_cell.length_a   1.000
_cell.length_b   1.000
_cell.length_c   1.000
_cell.angle_alpha   90.00
_cell.angle_beta   90.00
_cell.angle_gamma   90.00
#
_symmetry.space_group_name_H-M   'P 1'
#
loop_
_entity.id
_entity.type
_entity.pdbx_description
1 polymer ?
#
loop_
_entity_poly.entity_id
_entity_poly.type
_entity_poly.pdbx_seq_one_letter_code
_entity_poly.pdbx_strand_id
1 'polypeptide(L)'
;MPGADGNLCKVCVGDSEVEGARVSSRCAASHNERYYGNMGALRCLVGNPSGRSFGDVAFLEHSNLLQNIESEISGWAKGYTPLDFELLCPDGTRAAVTEWAGCNLGPIPPSTVMTRPVTVTKIYDFLMKSQESLGSKLDSEFHLFQSWKYGGSDLLFKDTTQYLVHASHMSYQEILGVSFFQLAESVFNCTPAGNIKFFELEKNAKQEAFCA
;
A
#
# COMPACT_ATOMS: atom_id res chain seq x y z
N MET A 1 -7.91 0.62 10.23
CA MET A 1 -7.63 -0.03 8.94
C MET A 1 -8.72 0.33 7.97
N PRO A 2 -8.42 1.22 7.01
CA PRO A 2 -9.33 1.54 5.92
C PRO A 2 -9.75 0.27 5.16
N GLY A 3 -11.03 0.17 4.80
CA GLY A 3 -11.65 -1.01 4.17
C GLY A 3 -12.12 -2.10 5.14
N ALA A 4 -11.85 -1.96 6.44
CA ALA A 4 -12.30 -2.91 7.46
C ALA A 4 -13.54 -2.41 8.22
N ASP A 5 -14.29 -3.36 8.78
CA ASP A 5 -15.46 -3.08 9.60
C ASP A 5 -15.15 -3.10 11.11
N GLY A 6 -16.05 -2.52 11.91
CA GLY A 6 -16.04 -2.63 13.36
C GLY A 6 -14.83 -1.96 14.04
N ASN A 7 -14.18 -2.69 14.96
CA ASN A 7 -13.12 -2.13 15.81
C ASN A 7 -11.89 -1.66 15.03
N LEU A 8 -11.58 -2.31 13.90
CA LEU A 8 -10.45 -1.93 13.07
C LEU A 8 -10.65 -0.55 12.43
N CYS A 9 -11.88 -0.06 12.33
CA CYS A 9 -12.19 1.23 11.73
C CYS A 9 -12.11 2.42 12.71
N LYS A 10 -11.95 2.17 14.00
CA LYS A 10 -12.10 3.20 15.05
C LYS A 10 -11.16 4.39 14.89
N VAL A 11 -9.93 4.12 14.46
CA VAL A 11 -8.84 5.10 14.35
C VAL A 11 -8.90 5.91 13.05
N CYS A 12 -9.71 5.48 12.07
CA CYS A 12 -9.86 6.14 10.78
C CYS A 12 -10.66 7.45 10.90
N VAL A 13 -10.32 8.46 10.10
CA VAL A 13 -10.85 9.84 10.25
C VAL A 13 -11.58 10.36 9.00
N GLY A 14 -11.39 9.73 7.84
CA GLY A 14 -11.96 10.18 6.55
C GLY A 14 -11.21 11.36 5.95
N ASP A 15 -11.87 12.13 5.08
CA ASP A 15 -11.31 13.30 4.39
C ASP A 15 -11.30 14.59 5.22
N SER A 16 -12.05 14.63 6.33
CA SER A 16 -12.26 15.83 7.15
C SER A 16 -11.71 15.66 8.57
N GLU A 17 -11.12 16.74 9.09
CA GLU A 17 -10.60 16.80 10.46
C GLU A 17 -11.70 17.02 11.53
N VAL A 18 -12.96 17.19 11.12
CA VAL A 18 -14.06 17.51 12.02
C VAL A 18 -14.64 16.24 12.64
N GLU A 19 -14.33 16.02 13.92
CA GLU A 19 -14.93 14.95 14.73
C GLU A 19 -16.47 15.06 14.71
N GLY A 20 -17.15 13.97 14.34
CA GLY A 20 -18.61 13.87 14.41
C GLY A 20 -19.39 14.24 13.14
N ALA A 21 -18.73 14.73 12.09
CA ALA A 21 -19.36 14.76 10.77
C ALA A 21 -19.52 13.31 10.25
N ARG A 22 -20.67 12.97 9.65
CA ARG A 22 -20.82 11.72 8.89
C ARG A 22 -20.00 11.85 7.61
N VAL A 23 -18.69 11.68 7.74
CA VAL A 23 -17.77 11.67 6.63
C VAL A 23 -18.00 10.35 5.90
N SER A 24 -18.61 10.42 4.72
CA SER A 24 -18.92 9.24 3.88
C SER A 24 -17.67 8.46 3.48
N SER A 25 -16.49 9.08 3.60
CA SER A 25 -15.19 8.51 3.31
C SER A 25 -14.46 7.93 4.53
N ARG A 26 -15.04 7.99 5.75
CA ARG A 26 -14.42 7.36 6.93
C ARG A 26 -14.27 5.87 6.67
N CYS A 27 -13.05 5.35 6.86
CA CYS A 27 -12.69 3.97 6.52
C CYS A 27 -12.78 3.59 5.04
N ALA A 28 -12.95 4.53 4.12
CA ALA A 28 -12.92 4.19 2.71
C ALA A 28 -11.55 3.59 2.36
N ALA A 29 -11.53 2.48 1.62
CA ALA A 29 -10.31 1.90 1.07
C ALA A 29 -9.81 2.71 -0.15
N SER A 30 -9.64 4.02 0.01
CA SER A 30 -9.20 4.95 -1.02
C SER A 30 -8.52 6.18 -0.41
N HIS A 31 -7.89 7.01 -1.25
CA HIS A 31 -7.26 8.27 -0.83
C HIS A 31 -8.24 9.31 -0.24
N ASN A 32 -9.55 9.05 -0.24
CA ASN A 32 -10.50 9.86 0.51
C ASN A 32 -10.43 9.61 2.02
N GLU A 33 -9.68 8.60 2.48
CA GLU A 33 -9.33 8.39 3.88
C GLU A 33 -7.89 8.84 4.12
N ARG A 34 -7.70 9.75 5.07
CA ARG A 34 -6.39 10.36 5.39
C ARG A 34 -5.35 9.35 5.89
N TYR A 35 -5.79 8.23 6.46
CA TYR A 35 -4.93 7.14 6.92
C TYR A 35 -4.83 5.96 5.94
N TYR A 36 -5.19 6.17 4.66
CA TYR A 36 -5.03 5.18 3.60
C TYR A 36 -3.61 5.13 3.02
N GLY A 37 -3.15 3.91 2.66
CA GLY A 37 -1.84 3.66 2.06
C GLY A 37 -0.67 3.75 3.03
N ASN A 38 0.56 3.56 2.53
CA ASN A 38 1.79 3.62 3.34
C ASN A 38 1.94 4.97 4.05
N MET A 39 1.76 6.06 3.30
CA MET A 39 1.84 7.42 3.84
C MET A 39 0.78 7.68 4.93
N GLY A 40 -0.46 7.25 4.69
CA GLY A 40 -1.55 7.42 5.64
C GLY A 40 -1.37 6.60 6.91
N ALA A 41 -0.84 5.38 6.83
CA ALA A 41 -0.56 4.56 8.00
C ALA A 41 0.59 5.12 8.85
N LEU A 42 1.65 5.66 8.23
CA LEU A 42 2.72 6.37 8.95
C LEU A 42 2.18 7.63 9.65
N ARG A 43 1.27 8.35 8.99
CA ARG A 43 0.57 9.49 9.58
C ARG A 43 -0.31 9.09 10.77
N CYS A 44 -0.95 7.92 10.73
CA CYS A 44 -1.74 7.38 11.83
C CYS A 44 -0.88 7.12 13.08
N LEU A 45 0.35 6.60 12.87
CA LEU A 45 1.35 6.35 13.92
C LEU A 45 1.82 7.66 14.59
N VAL A 46 2.21 8.64 13.76
CA VAL A 46 2.64 9.98 14.22
C VAL A 46 1.53 10.72 14.94
N GLY A 47 0.29 10.56 14.48
CA GLY A 47 -0.87 11.25 15.05
C GLY A 47 -1.10 12.64 14.46
N ASN A 48 -1.92 13.44 15.17
CA ASN A 48 -2.22 14.82 14.78
C ASN A 48 -1.37 15.83 15.57
N PRO A 49 -1.26 17.10 15.09
CA PRO A 49 -0.55 18.16 15.82
C PRO A 49 -1.11 18.46 17.21
N SER A 50 -2.34 18.00 17.51
CA SER A 50 -2.96 18.09 18.84
C SER A 50 -2.42 17.05 19.83
N GLY A 51 -1.44 16.23 19.44
CA GLY A 51 -0.76 15.27 20.31
C GLY A 51 -1.50 13.93 20.49
N ARG A 52 -2.55 13.66 19.69
CA ARG A 52 -3.25 12.38 19.73
C ARG A 52 -2.61 11.43 18.72
N SER A 53 -1.87 10.44 19.22
CA SER A 53 -1.53 9.26 18.43
C SER A 53 -2.76 8.35 18.34
N PHE A 54 -2.98 7.77 17.15
CA PHE A 54 -4.12 6.90 16.88
C PHE A 54 -3.72 5.44 16.71
N GLY A 55 -2.42 5.12 16.73
CA GLY A 55 -1.95 3.75 16.67
C GLY A 55 -0.51 3.63 17.17
N ASP A 56 -0.22 2.52 17.84
CA ASP A 56 1.12 2.23 18.40
C ASP A 56 2.04 1.53 17.39
N VAL A 57 1.45 0.93 16.35
CA VAL A 57 2.15 0.14 15.33
C VAL A 57 1.58 0.47 13.95
N ALA A 58 2.46 0.64 12.96
CA ALA A 58 2.09 0.75 11.56
C ALA A 58 2.76 -0.37 10.74
N PHE A 59 1.96 -1.04 9.90
CA PHE A 59 2.46 -2.00 8.92
C PHE A 59 2.69 -1.26 7.62
N LEU A 60 3.95 -1.15 7.22
CA LEU A 60 4.40 -0.35 6.08
C LEU A 60 5.39 -1.16 5.26
N GLU A 61 5.43 -0.86 3.97
CA GLU A 61 6.52 -1.31 3.13
C GLU A 61 7.80 -0.51 3.44
N HIS A 62 8.97 -1.13 3.32
CA HIS A 62 10.23 -0.42 3.57
C HIS A 62 10.52 0.67 2.51
N SER A 63 9.95 0.53 1.31
CA SER A 63 10.12 1.47 0.22
C SER A 63 9.55 2.84 0.59
N ASN A 64 10.36 3.89 0.43
CA ASN A 64 10.04 5.29 0.76
C ASN A 64 9.83 5.61 2.24
N LEU A 65 10.03 4.68 3.19
CA LEU A 65 9.83 5.00 4.61
C LEU A 65 10.72 6.17 5.07
N LEU A 66 12.02 6.11 4.78
CA LEU A 66 12.97 7.18 5.12
C LEU A 66 12.61 8.49 4.40
N GLN A 67 12.34 8.42 3.09
CA GLN A 67 11.97 9.59 2.29
C GLN A 67 10.67 10.24 2.78
N ASN A 68 9.71 9.44 3.23
CA ASN A 68 8.41 9.93 3.73
C ASN A 68 8.54 10.58 5.11
N ILE A 69 9.44 10.09 5.97
CA ILE A 69 9.74 10.69 7.27
C ILE A 69 10.49 12.02 7.06
N GLU A 70 11.50 12.03 6.19
CA GLU A 70 12.32 13.21 5.90
C GLU A 70 11.59 14.24 5.02
N SER A 71 10.53 13.85 4.32
CA SER A 71 9.78 14.73 3.44
C SER A 71 9.03 15.80 4.24
N GLU A 72 9.62 17.00 4.27
CA GLU A 72 9.01 18.21 4.84
C GLU A 72 7.73 18.67 4.09
N ILE A 73 7.51 18.16 2.87
CA ILE A 73 6.57 18.70 1.87
C ILE A 73 5.12 18.76 2.38
N SER A 74 4.70 17.78 3.17
CA SER A 74 3.30 17.62 3.59
C SER A 74 3.02 18.09 5.01
N GLY A 75 4.04 18.58 5.74
CA GLY A 75 3.93 19.20 7.07
C GLY A 75 3.45 18.29 8.23
N TRP A 76 2.87 17.12 7.95
CA TRP A 76 2.36 16.20 8.97
C TRP A 76 3.48 15.48 9.74
N ALA A 77 4.65 15.27 9.12
CA ALA A 77 5.83 14.67 9.75
C ALA A 77 6.77 15.71 10.38
N LYS A 78 6.38 16.98 10.42
CA LYS A 78 7.26 18.07 10.88
C LYS A 78 7.72 17.83 12.32
N GLY A 79 9.02 17.71 12.51
CA GLY A 79 9.64 17.47 13.82
C GLY A 79 9.91 16.01 14.15
N TYR A 80 9.54 15.08 13.27
CA TYR A 80 9.94 13.68 13.37
C TYR A 80 11.13 13.39 12.47
N THR A 81 12.00 12.52 12.95
CA THR A 81 13.19 12.03 12.26
C THR A 81 13.14 10.50 12.21
N PRO A 82 13.93 9.86 11.33
CA PRO A 82 14.00 8.40 11.30
C PRO A 82 14.41 7.76 12.64
N LEU A 83 15.06 8.53 13.53
CA LEU A 83 15.46 8.08 14.87
C LEU A 83 14.30 7.99 15.87
N ASP A 84 13.17 8.62 15.56
CA ASP A 84 11.95 8.58 16.39
C ASP A 84 11.12 7.31 16.13
N PHE A 85 11.56 6.46 15.20
CA PHE A 85 10.88 5.23 14.82
C PHE A 85 11.83 4.04 14.96
N GLU A 86 11.25 2.90 15.33
CA GLU A 86 11.94 1.61 15.43
C GLU A 86 11.17 0.57 14.62
N LEU A 87 11.89 -0.38 14.03
CA LEU A 87 11.30 -1.57 13.43
C LEU A 87 11.05 -2.62 14.51
N LEU A 88 9.93 -3.33 14.39
CA LEU A 88 9.62 -4.49 15.23
C LEU A 88 10.03 -5.75 14.48
N CYS A 89 10.99 -6.49 15.05
CA CYS A 89 11.53 -7.68 14.43
C CYS A 89 10.73 -8.93 14.85
N PRO A 90 10.64 -9.98 14.00
CA PRO A 90 9.91 -11.21 14.33
C PRO A 90 10.44 -11.95 15.56
N ASP A 91 11.70 -11.74 15.94
CA ASP A 91 12.34 -12.31 17.13
C ASP A 91 12.00 -11.54 18.43
N GLY A 92 11.16 -10.49 18.34
CA GLY A 92 10.77 -9.64 19.45
C GLY A 92 11.75 -8.51 19.76
N THR A 93 12.86 -8.41 19.03
CA THR A 93 13.80 -7.30 19.16
C THR A 93 13.32 -6.06 18.39
N ARG A 94 14.05 -4.96 18.56
CA ARG A 94 13.84 -3.72 17.82
C ARG A 94 15.11 -3.33 17.10
N ALA A 95 14.96 -2.75 15.92
CA ALA A 95 16.07 -2.30 15.10
C ALA A 95 15.82 -0.90 14.55
N ALA A 96 16.89 -0.19 14.16
CA ALA A 96 16.76 1.09 13.49
C ALA A 96 16.07 0.92 12.12
N VAL A 97 15.36 1.95 11.65
CA VAL A 97 14.67 1.95 10.35
C VAL A 97 15.60 1.62 9.17
N THR A 98 16.89 1.95 9.30
CA THR A 98 17.92 1.65 8.30
C THR A 98 18.29 0.16 8.21
N GLU A 99 17.97 -0.64 9.24
CA GLU A 99 18.32 -2.07 9.34
C GLU A 99 17.21 -3.00 8.84
N TRP A 100 16.26 -2.48 8.04
CA TRP A 100 15.13 -3.23 7.50
C TRP A 100 15.51 -4.54 6.79
N ALA A 101 16.70 -4.62 6.20
CA ALA A 101 17.17 -5.82 5.52
C ALA A 101 17.34 -7.01 6.48
N GLY A 102 17.77 -6.74 7.73
CA GLY A 102 17.89 -7.74 8.79
C GLY A 102 16.63 -7.88 9.66
N CYS A 103 15.77 -6.86 9.69
CA CYS A 103 14.56 -6.80 10.49
C CYS A 103 13.33 -6.44 9.63
N ASN A 104 12.62 -7.47 9.14
CA ASN A 104 11.38 -7.33 8.37
C ASN A 104 10.46 -8.53 8.59
N LEU A 105 9.17 -8.36 8.24
CA LEU A 105 8.15 -9.41 8.33
C LEU A 105 8.17 -10.38 7.14
N GLY A 106 8.91 -10.06 6.09
CA GLY A 106 9.03 -10.87 4.89
C GLY A 106 9.02 -10.05 3.60
N PRO A 107 9.35 -10.70 2.46
CA PRO A 107 9.29 -10.08 1.16
C PRO A 107 7.84 -9.94 0.67
N ILE A 108 7.57 -8.85 -0.04
CA ILE A 108 6.31 -8.62 -0.73
C ILE A 108 6.52 -8.65 -2.25
N PRO A 109 5.58 -9.18 -3.03
CA PRO A 109 5.67 -9.17 -4.48
C PRO A 109 5.49 -7.75 -5.04
N PRO A 110 6.05 -7.45 -6.22
CA PRO A 110 5.90 -6.15 -6.84
C PRO A 110 4.45 -5.86 -7.23
N SER A 111 4.06 -4.59 -7.15
CA SER A 111 2.77 -4.14 -7.67
C SER A 111 2.68 -4.41 -9.17
N THR A 112 1.62 -5.10 -9.59
CA THR A 112 1.47 -5.62 -10.96
C THR A 112 0.19 -5.10 -11.59
N VAL A 113 0.31 -4.61 -12.83
CA VAL A 113 -0.86 -4.21 -13.64
C VAL A 113 -1.51 -5.45 -14.21
N MET A 114 -2.73 -5.75 -13.75
CA MET A 114 -3.52 -6.87 -14.25
C MET A 114 -4.48 -6.42 -15.34
N THR A 115 -4.56 -7.19 -16.43
CA THR A 115 -5.45 -6.89 -17.56
C THR A 115 -6.23 -8.12 -17.97
N ARG A 116 -7.28 -7.93 -18.78
CA ARG A 116 -7.88 -9.06 -19.49
C ARG A 116 -6.89 -9.58 -20.55
N PRO A 117 -6.85 -10.91 -20.81
CA PRO A 117 -5.95 -11.47 -21.83
C PRO A 117 -6.08 -10.81 -23.20
N VAL A 118 -7.31 -10.48 -23.61
CA VAL A 118 -7.58 -9.86 -24.92
C VAL A 118 -7.09 -8.42 -25.07
N THR A 119 -6.78 -7.73 -23.96
CA THR A 119 -6.32 -6.34 -23.96
C THR A 119 -4.85 -6.17 -23.61
N VAL A 120 -4.16 -7.25 -23.23
CA VAL A 120 -2.82 -7.18 -22.62
C VAL A 120 -1.80 -6.50 -23.54
N THR A 121 -1.77 -6.81 -24.82
CA THR A 121 -0.82 -6.22 -25.78
C THR A 121 -1.03 -4.72 -25.93
N LYS A 122 -2.28 -4.27 -26.06
CA LYS A 122 -2.59 -2.83 -26.22
C LYS A 122 -2.21 -2.02 -24.98
N ILE A 123 -2.49 -2.57 -23.80
CA ILE A 123 -2.18 -1.90 -22.53
C ILE A 123 -0.66 -1.89 -22.31
N TYR A 124 0.02 -2.99 -22.62
CA TYR A 124 1.48 -3.06 -22.59
C TYR A 124 2.11 -2.00 -23.50
N ASP A 125 1.73 -1.93 -24.77
CA ASP A 125 2.28 -0.96 -25.72
C ASP A 125 2.04 0.48 -25.26
N PHE A 126 0.86 0.76 -24.69
CA PHE A 126 0.54 2.06 -24.11
C PHE A 126 1.48 2.40 -22.95
N LEU A 127 1.61 1.50 -21.97
CA LEU A 127 2.45 1.72 -20.79
C LEU A 127 3.93 1.87 -21.15
N MET A 128 4.44 1.10 -22.09
CA MET A 128 5.83 1.22 -22.55
C MET A 128 6.08 2.58 -23.22
N LYS A 129 5.19 3.01 -24.11
CA LYS A 129 5.29 4.34 -24.75
C LYS A 129 5.19 5.49 -23.74
N SER A 130 4.33 5.34 -22.72
CA SER A 130 4.22 6.35 -21.66
C SER A 130 5.53 6.52 -20.90
N GLN A 131 6.29 5.45 -20.69
CA GLN A 131 7.59 5.49 -20.01
C GLN A 131 8.72 6.13 -20.84
N GLU A 132 8.76 5.90 -22.16
CA GLU A 132 9.76 6.52 -23.04
C GLU A 132 9.69 8.05 -23.03
N SER A 133 8.48 8.59 -22.85
CA SER A 133 8.26 10.04 -22.75
C SER A 133 8.80 10.66 -21.45
N LEU A 134 8.93 9.88 -20.38
CA LEU A 134 9.40 10.33 -19.07
C LEU A 134 10.94 10.41 -18.98
N GLY A 135 11.65 9.50 -19.65
CA GLY A 135 13.12 9.49 -19.66
C GLY A 135 13.77 10.63 -20.45
N SER A 136 13.02 11.30 -21.33
CA SER A 136 13.55 12.29 -22.28
C SER A 136 13.19 13.74 -21.98
N LYS A 137 12.27 14.02 -21.04
CA LYS A 137 11.85 15.39 -20.70
C LYS A 137 11.78 15.58 -19.19
N LEU A 138 12.87 16.12 -18.63
CA LEU A 138 12.94 16.60 -17.24
C LEU A 138 11.88 17.68 -16.91
N ASP A 139 11.22 18.24 -17.92
CA ASP A 139 10.21 19.32 -17.84
C ASP A 139 8.85 18.89 -18.43
N SER A 140 8.53 17.59 -18.40
CA SER A 140 7.19 17.13 -18.77
C SER A 140 6.18 17.61 -17.73
N GLU A 141 5.06 18.18 -18.19
CA GLU A 141 3.93 18.57 -17.34
C GLU A 141 3.33 17.37 -16.58
N PHE A 142 3.49 16.16 -17.11
CA PHE A 142 2.95 14.93 -16.53
C PHE A 142 4.06 13.96 -16.09
N HIS A 143 3.96 13.49 -14.85
CA HIS A 143 4.83 12.47 -14.27
C HIS A 143 4.02 11.24 -13.86
N LEU A 144 4.25 10.09 -14.50
CA LEU A 144 3.48 8.86 -14.26
C LEU A 144 3.73 8.23 -12.89
N PHE A 145 4.97 8.33 -12.39
CA PHE A 145 5.41 7.71 -11.12
C PHE A 145 5.69 8.75 -10.03
N GLN A 146 5.19 9.98 -10.18
CA GLN A 146 5.31 10.99 -9.13
C GLN A 146 3.95 11.64 -8.89
N SER A 147 3.37 11.36 -7.74
CA SER A 147 2.03 11.81 -7.40
C SER A 147 1.98 13.02 -6.47
N TRP A 148 3.12 13.41 -5.88
CA TRP A 148 3.21 14.57 -5.00
C TRP A 148 2.75 15.88 -5.65
N LYS A 149 3.01 16.06 -6.96
CA LYS A 149 2.54 17.23 -7.74
C LYS A 149 1.02 17.31 -7.85
N TYR A 150 0.34 16.19 -7.64
CA TYR A 150 -1.12 16.05 -7.72
C TYR A 150 -1.77 16.03 -6.33
N GLY A 151 -1.02 16.33 -5.27
CA GLY A 151 -1.55 16.43 -3.90
C GLY A 151 -1.84 15.09 -3.23
N GLY A 152 -1.28 13.99 -3.76
CA GLY A 152 -1.43 12.64 -3.21
C GLY A 152 -0.09 11.92 -3.09
N SER A 153 -0.15 10.66 -2.66
CA SER A 153 0.97 9.72 -2.61
C SER A 153 0.53 8.41 -3.24
N ASP A 154 1.41 7.74 -4.00
CA ASP A 154 1.14 6.47 -4.68
C ASP A 154 -0.12 6.48 -5.58
N LEU A 155 -0.41 7.59 -6.27
CA LEU A 155 -1.56 7.68 -7.19
C LEU A 155 -1.31 6.88 -8.48
N LEU A 156 -2.18 5.90 -8.75
CA LEU A 156 -2.10 4.90 -9.83
C LEU A 156 -0.90 3.94 -9.72
N PHE A 157 0.30 4.48 -9.55
CA PHE A 157 1.55 3.76 -9.34
C PHE A 157 2.22 4.26 -8.06
N LYS A 158 3.01 3.40 -7.44
CA LYS A 158 3.85 3.80 -6.30
C LYS A 158 4.84 4.87 -6.74
N ASP A 159 5.08 5.88 -5.90
CA ASP A 159 6.00 6.97 -6.22
C ASP A 159 7.46 6.49 -6.32
N THR A 160 7.76 5.30 -5.77
CA THR A 160 9.04 4.61 -5.89
C THR A 160 9.26 3.91 -7.24
N THR A 161 8.25 3.86 -8.09
CA THR A 161 8.32 3.09 -9.34
C THR A 161 9.37 3.71 -10.25
N GLN A 162 10.42 2.94 -10.57
CA GLN A 162 11.45 3.38 -11.50
C GLN A 162 11.06 3.09 -12.95
N TYR A 163 10.51 1.90 -13.20
CA TYR A 163 10.06 1.44 -14.51
C TYR A 163 9.10 0.25 -14.36
N LEU A 164 8.37 -0.05 -15.44
CA LEU A 164 7.50 -1.21 -15.58
C LEU A 164 8.23 -2.30 -16.37
N VAL A 165 8.09 -3.54 -15.92
CA VAL A 165 8.67 -4.72 -16.56
C VAL A 165 7.58 -5.51 -17.26
N HIS A 166 7.89 -6.04 -18.44
CA HIS A 166 6.98 -6.90 -19.18
C HIS A 166 6.79 -8.25 -18.48
N ALA A 167 5.58 -8.49 -17.97
CA ALA A 167 5.24 -9.72 -17.23
C ALA A 167 4.10 -10.54 -17.86
N SER A 168 3.67 -10.23 -19.09
CA SER A 168 2.49 -10.91 -19.70
C SER A 168 2.69 -12.41 -19.97
N HIS A 169 3.94 -12.86 -19.99
CA HIS A 169 4.31 -14.26 -20.18
C HIS A 169 4.28 -15.06 -18.86
N MET A 170 4.14 -14.40 -17.72
CA MET A 170 4.13 -15.01 -16.39
C MET A 170 2.70 -15.17 -15.89
N SER A 171 2.44 -16.26 -15.17
CA SER A 171 1.21 -16.43 -14.41
C SER A 171 1.23 -15.59 -13.13
N TYR A 172 0.06 -15.32 -12.55
CA TYR A 172 -0.02 -14.59 -11.28
C TYR A 172 0.69 -15.32 -10.13
N GLN A 173 0.74 -16.66 -10.15
CA GLN A 173 1.46 -17.45 -9.15
C GLN A 173 2.98 -17.28 -9.28
N GLU A 174 3.50 -17.22 -10.50
CA GLU A 174 4.93 -16.95 -10.75
C GLU A 174 5.31 -15.52 -10.36
N ILE A 175 4.44 -14.54 -10.61
CA ILE A 175 4.66 -13.14 -10.23
C ILE A 175 4.66 -12.97 -8.71
N LEU A 176 3.72 -13.60 -8.00
CA LEU A 176 3.62 -13.52 -6.54
C LEU A 176 4.71 -14.34 -5.84
N GLY A 177 5.15 -15.44 -6.46
CA GLY A 177 5.99 -16.44 -5.84
C GLY A 177 5.19 -17.43 -4.98
N VAL A 178 5.64 -18.68 -4.96
CA VAL A 178 4.92 -19.79 -4.30
C VAL A 178 4.69 -19.55 -2.81
N SER A 179 5.70 -19.04 -2.09
CA SER A 179 5.62 -18.81 -0.64
C SER A 179 4.57 -17.75 -0.28
N PHE A 180 4.57 -16.62 -0.99
CA PHE A 180 3.59 -15.56 -0.76
C PHE A 180 2.18 -16.01 -1.16
N PHE A 181 2.05 -16.74 -2.28
CA PHE A 181 0.77 -17.27 -2.73
C PHE A 181 0.13 -18.20 -1.69
N GLN A 182 0.90 -19.14 -1.12
CA GLN A 182 0.42 -20.03 -0.06
C GLN A 182 0.02 -19.28 1.21
N LEU A 183 0.78 -18.26 1.60
CA LEU A 183 0.44 -17.41 2.74
C LEU A 183 -0.89 -16.67 2.50
N ALA A 184 -1.06 -16.10 1.30
CA ALA A 184 -2.28 -15.40 0.91
C ALA A 184 -3.50 -16.35 0.93
N GLU A 185 -3.39 -17.55 0.34
CA GLU A 185 -4.47 -18.56 0.39
C GLU A 185 -4.86 -18.90 1.82
N SER A 186 -3.88 -19.11 2.71
CA SER A 186 -4.14 -19.39 4.13
C SER A 186 -4.93 -18.27 4.81
N VAL A 187 -4.63 -17.00 4.50
CA VAL A 187 -5.31 -15.84 5.09
C VAL A 187 -6.72 -15.67 4.52
N PHE A 188 -6.89 -15.79 3.20
CA PHE A 188 -8.19 -15.60 2.54
C PHE A 188 -9.19 -16.72 2.84
N ASN A 189 -8.73 -17.93 3.11
CA ASN A 189 -9.59 -19.00 3.63
C ASN A 189 -10.27 -18.62 4.95
N CYS A 190 -9.61 -17.82 5.79
CA CYS A 190 -10.14 -17.35 7.08
C CYS A 190 -10.81 -15.97 7.00
N THR A 191 -10.71 -15.26 5.86
CA THR A 191 -11.18 -13.87 5.74
C THR A 191 -12.08 -13.69 4.52
N PRO A 192 -13.40 -13.53 4.71
CA PRO A 192 -14.33 -13.24 3.61
C PRO A 192 -14.02 -11.90 2.93
N ALA A 193 -13.24 -11.92 1.84
CA ALA A 193 -13.18 -10.77 0.93
C ALA A 193 -14.33 -10.89 -0.07
N GLY A 194 -15.29 -9.95 -0.03
CA GLY A 194 -16.54 -10.03 -0.79
C GLY A 194 -16.36 -10.27 -2.29
N ASN A 195 -15.31 -9.72 -2.89
CA ASN A 195 -15.00 -9.92 -4.32
C ASN A 195 -14.31 -11.27 -4.61
N ILE A 196 -13.54 -11.82 -3.67
CA ILE A 196 -12.83 -13.10 -3.87
C ILE A 196 -13.83 -14.25 -3.94
N LYS A 197 -14.85 -14.23 -3.06
CA LYS A 197 -15.94 -15.22 -3.09
C LYS A 197 -16.67 -15.26 -4.43
N PHE A 198 -16.84 -14.10 -5.09
CA PHE A 198 -17.51 -14.05 -6.40
C PHE A 198 -16.71 -14.77 -7.49
N PHE A 199 -15.39 -14.64 -7.51
CA PHE A 199 -14.52 -15.34 -8.48
C PHE A 199 -14.30 -16.81 -8.13
N GLU A 200 -14.36 -17.18 -6.85
CA GLU A 200 -14.20 -18.56 -6.37
C GLU A 200 -15.45 -19.42 -6.60
N LEU A 201 -16.64 -18.81 -6.55
CA LEU A 201 -17.91 -19.44 -6.93
C LEU A 201 -17.94 -19.91 -8.40
N GLU A 202 -17.12 -19.33 -9.28
CA GLU A 202 -16.93 -19.82 -10.64
C GLU A 202 -15.95 -21.01 -10.73
N LYS A 203 -15.11 -21.28 -9.71
CA LYS A 203 -13.99 -22.24 -9.81
C LYS A 203 -14.11 -23.54 -9.04
N ASN A 204 -14.86 -23.62 -7.93
CA ASN A 204 -15.46 -24.83 -7.31
C ASN A 204 -15.53 -24.72 -5.78
N ALA A 205 -16.63 -25.26 -5.25
CA ALA A 205 -16.86 -25.52 -3.84
C ALA A 205 -15.96 -26.66 -3.34
N LYS A 206 -15.11 -26.36 -2.34
CA LYS A 206 -14.71 -27.19 -1.17
C LYS A 206 -13.28 -26.89 -0.78
N GLN A 207 -13.08 -26.27 0.37
CA GLN A 207 -12.01 -26.65 1.30
C GLN A 207 -12.36 -26.11 2.69
N GLU A 208 -12.63 -27.00 3.65
CA GLU A 208 -12.69 -26.62 5.07
C GLU A 208 -11.26 -26.47 5.57
N ALA A 209 -10.91 -25.28 6.07
CA ALA A 209 -9.66 -25.03 6.78
C ALA A 209 -9.98 -24.66 8.23
N PHE A 210 -9.27 -25.27 9.18
CA PHE A 210 -9.33 -24.91 10.59
C PHE A 210 -8.60 -23.57 10.78
N CYS A 211 -9.36 -22.52 11.09
CA CYS A 211 -8.80 -21.28 11.63
C CYS A 211 -8.57 -21.48 13.14
N ALA A 212 -7.33 -21.25 13.60
CA ALA A 212 -6.98 -21.29 15.03
C ALA A 212 -7.39 -20.01 15.75
#